data_AF-A0A151JW31-F1
#
_entry.id   AF-A0A151JW31-F1
#
_cell.length_a   1.000
_cell.length_b   1.000
_cell.length_c   1.000
_cell.angle_alpha   90.00
_cell.angle_beta   90.00
_cell.angle_gamma   90.00
#
_symmetry.space_group_name_H-M   'P 1'
#
loop_
_entity.id
_entity.type
_entity.pdbx_description
1 polymer ?
#
loop_
_entity_poly.entity_id
_entity_poly.type
_entity_poly.pdbx_seq_one_letter_code
_entity_poly.pdbx_strand_id
1 'polypeptide(L)' 'PCDFFLFPKFKRNMKGKRFATVEEVKQKSLEGLKDIPMSEFKNCFEQWKNRLEKCVVVNGEYFEGD' A
#
# COMPACT_ATOMS: atom_id res chain seq x y z
N PRO A 1 1.19 5.29 5.49
CA PRO A 1 1.07 3.83 5.27
C PRO A 1 0.20 3.46 4.06
N CYS A 2 -0.98 4.09 3.92
CA CYS A 2 -1.88 3.76 2.81
C CYS A 2 -1.25 3.98 1.43
N ASP A 3 -0.64 5.13 1.18
CA ASP A 3 -0.09 5.46 -0.13
C ASP A 3 1.15 4.66 -0.53
N PHE A 4 2.05 4.37 0.41
CA PHE A 4 3.31 3.68 0.10
C PHE A 4 3.23 2.16 0.24
N PHE A 5 2.23 1.61 0.94
CA PHE A 5 2.11 0.17 1.20
C PHE A 5 0.77 -0.40 0.74
N LEU A 6 -0.36 0.14 1.23
CA LEU A 6 -1.68 -0.46 1.01
C LEU A 6 -2.12 -0.32 -0.46
N PHE A 7 -2.15 0.91 -0.97
CA PHE A 7 -2.61 1.17 -2.33
C PHE A 7 -1.70 0.56 -3.40
N PRO A 8 -0.36 0.51 -3.27
CA PRO A 8 0.49 -0.20 -4.23
C PRO A 8 0.17 -1.70 -4.30
N LYS A 9 0.05 -2.39 -3.16
CA LYS A 9 -0.37 -3.81 -3.12
C LYS A 9 -1.75 -4.00 -3.74
N PHE A 10 -2.67 -3.12 -3.39
CA PHE A 10 -4.05 -3.15 -3.86
C PHE A 10 -4.16 -2.92 -5.37
N LYS A 11 -3.52 -1.85 -5.88
CA LYS A 11 -3.44 -1.52 -7.30
C LYS A 11 -2.78 -2.65 -8.09
N ARG A 12 -1.74 -3.32 -7.57
CA ARG A 12 -1.10 -4.46 -8.26
C ARG A 12 -2.11 -5.56 -8.56
N ASN A 13 -3.02 -5.86 -7.64
CA ASN A 13 -4.01 -6.92 -7.80
C ASN A 13 -5.18 -6.52 -8.73
N MET A 14 -5.45 -5.22 -8.89
CA MET A 14 -6.54 -4.72 -9.73
C MET A 14 -6.09 -4.25 -11.12
N LYS A 15 -4.80 -3.95 -11.31
CA LYS A 15 -4.26 -3.42 -12.56
C LYS A 15 -4.54 -4.39 -13.71
N GLY A 16 -5.07 -3.86 -14.81
CA GLY A 16 -5.37 -4.62 -16.03
C GLY A 16 -6.64 -5.46 -15.98
N LYS A 17 -7.36 -5.51 -14.85
CA LYS A 17 -8.65 -6.20 -14.74
C LYS A 17 -9.79 -5.25 -15.08
N ARG A 18 -10.77 -5.76 -15.83
CA ARG A 18 -12.05 -5.10 -16.07
C ARG A 18 -13.09 -5.74 -15.16
N PHE A 19 -13.91 -4.90 -14.54
CA PHE A 19 -15.01 -5.31 -13.68
C PHE A 19 -16.30 -4.81 -14.32
N ALA A 20 -17.34 -5.63 -14.31
CA ALA A 20 -18.60 -5.31 -14.96
C ALA A 20 -19.46 -4.36 -14.12
N THR A 21 -19.32 -4.43 -12.79
CA THR A 21 -20.14 -3.64 -11.85
C THR A 21 -19.32 -3.04 -10.72
N VAL A 22 -19.90 -2.05 -10.05
CA VAL A 22 -19.31 -1.45 -8.84
C VAL A 22 -19.29 -2.45 -7.69
N GLU A 23 -20.30 -3.31 -7.59
CA GLU A 23 -20.40 -4.37 -6.58
C GLU A 23 -19.25 -5.36 -6.71
N GLU A 24 -18.88 -5.74 -7.93
CA GLU A 24 -17.76 -6.61 -8.20
C GLU A 24 -16.43 -5.96 -7.75
N VAL A 25 -16.25 -4.67 -8.05
CA VAL A 25 -15.08 -3.91 -7.57
C VAL A 25 -15.03 -3.91 -6.05
N LYS A 26 -16.13 -3.59 -5.36
CA LYS A 26 -16.19 -3.58 -3.89
C LYS A 26 -15.88 -4.94 -3.28
N GLN A 27 -16.44 -6.01 -3.84
CA GLN A 27 -16.21 -7.37 -3.35
C GLN A 27 -14.74 -7.80 -3.51
N LYS A 28 -14.17 -7.59 -4.70
CA LYS A 28 -12.75 -7.88 -4.97
C LYS A 28 -11.83 -6.99 -4.14
N SER A 29 -12.25 -5.77 -3.86
CA SER A 29 -11.53 -4.86 -2.98
C SER A 29 -11.45 -5.43 -1.56
N LEU A 30 -12.58 -5.86 -1.02
CA LEU A 30 -12.67 -6.41 0.32
C LEU A 30 -11.90 -7.72 0.47
N GLU A 31 -11.98 -8.62 -0.51
CA GLU A 31 -11.18 -9.85 -0.56
C GLU A 31 -9.68 -9.53 -0.50
N GLY A 32 -9.20 -8.65 -1.39
CA GLY A 32 -7.79 -8.27 -1.43
C GLY A 32 -7.29 -7.60 -0.15
N LEU A 33 -8.15 -6.91 0.60
CA LEU A 33 -7.80 -6.33 1.90
C LEU A 33 -7.74 -7.39 3.01
N LYS A 34 -8.67 -8.35 3.02
CA LYS A 34 -8.72 -9.45 4.01
C LYS A 34 -7.55 -10.42 3.85
N ASP A 35 -7.06 -10.59 2.63
CA ASP A 35 -5.92 -11.47 2.33
C ASP A 35 -4.57 -10.92 2.82
N ILE A 36 -4.51 -9.66 3.27
CA ILE A 36 -3.26 -9.07 3.78
C ILE A 36 -3.02 -9.58 5.21
N PRO A 37 -1.92 -10.32 5.46
CA PRO A 37 -1.62 -10.82 6.79
C PRO A 37 -1.34 -9.69 7.78
N MET A 38 -1.70 -9.89 9.04
CA MET A 38 -1.37 -8.95 10.13
C MET A 38 0.15 -8.69 10.25
N SER A 39 0.98 -9.68 9.94
CA SER A 39 2.45 -9.53 9.93
C SER A 39 2.93 -8.51 8.90
N GLU A 40 2.27 -8.40 7.76
CA GLU A 40 2.60 -7.40 6.74
C GLU A 40 2.25 -5.98 7.19
N PHE A 41 1.15 -5.80 7.92
CA PHE A 41 0.85 -4.53 8.56
C PHE A 41 1.91 -4.16 9.60
N LYS A 42 2.31 -5.11 10.47
CA LYS A 42 3.39 -4.88 11.45
C LYS A 42 4.68 -4.44 10.76
N ASN A 43 5.08 -5.14 9.70
CA ASN A 43 6.26 -4.80 8.91
C ASN A 43 6.14 -3.41 8.24
N CYS A 44 4.96 -3.04 7.75
CA CYS A 44 4.72 -1.70 7.19
C CYS A 44 4.97 -0.60 8.22
N PHE A 45 4.58 -0.80 9.48
CA PHE A 45 4.81 0.20 10.54
C PHE A 45 6.29 0.30 10.92
N GLU A 46 7.03 -0.81 10.94
CA GLU A 46 8.49 -0.76 11.13
C GLU A 46 9.20 -0.04 9.97
N GLN A 47 8.81 -0.33 8.73
CA GLN A 47 9.33 0.42 7.57
C GLN A 47 8.98 1.90 7.62
N TRP A 48 7.84 2.27 8.22
CA TRP A 48 7.47 3.67 8.37
C TRP A 48 8.42 4.41 9.31
N LYS A 49 8.88 3.79 10.40
CA LYS A 49 9.91 4.38 11.28
C LYS A 49 11.19 4.69 10.49
N ASN A 50 11.68 3.71 9.72
CA ASN A 50 12.87 3.90 8.87
C ASN A 50 12.68 5.02 7.83
N ARG A 51 11.47 5.17 7.27
CA ARG A 51 11.14 6.27 6.34
C ARG A 51 11.15 7.63 7.04
N LEU A 52 10.68 7.71 8.28
CA LEU A 52 10.74 8.95 9.07
C LEU A 52 12.18 9.34 9.38
N GLU A 53 13.04 8.38 9.74
CA GLU A 53 14.47 8.64 9.93
C GLU A 53 15.14 9.14 8.65
N LYS A 54 14.85 8.51 7.51
CA LYS A 54 15.33 8.98 6.20
C LYS A 54 14.88 10.40 5.88
N CYS A 55 13.62 10.73 6.16
CA CYS A 55 13.08 12.07 5.97
C CYS A 55 13.90 13.13 6.72
N VAL A 56 14.32 12.82 7.95
CA VAL A 56 15.22 13.70 8.73
C VAL A 56 16.59 13.82 8.07
N VAL A 57 17.18 12.70 7.64
CA VAL A 57 18.52 12.67 7.01
C VAL A 57 18.56 13.50 5.72
N VAL A 58 17.49 13.46 4.92
CA VAL A 58 17.40 14.25 3.67
C VAL A 58 16.75 15.63 3.87
N ASN A 59 16.65 16.09 5.12
CA ASN A 59 16.11 17.40 5.47
C ASN A 59 14.71 17.68 4.88
N GLY A 60 13.85 16.66 4.87
CA GLY A 60 12.48 16.75 4.38
C GLY A 60 12.32 16.65 2.86
N GLU A 61 13.40 16.47 2.10
CA GLU A 61 13.31 16.20 0.66
C GLU A 61 12.63 14.86 0.37
N TYR A 62 12.04 14.75 -0.82
CA TYR A 62 11.46 13.50 -1.28
C TYR A 62 12.57 12.54 -1.72
N PHE A 63 12.58 11.32 -1.18
CA PHE A 63 13.66 10.35 -1.38
C PHE A 63 13.21 9.06 -2.10
N GLU A 64 12.01 9.05 -2.67
CA GLU A 64 11.44 7.89 -3.35
C GLU A 64 11.10 8.20 -4.81
N GLY A 65 12.08 8.67 -5.58
CA GLY A 65 11.98 8.85 -7.05
C GLY A 65 12.96 7.93 -7.77
N ASP A 66 12.41 7.10 -8.67
CA ASP A 66 12.97 6.02 -9.54
C ASP A 66 14.30 5.34 -9.16
#